data_AF-A0A7D5MGD0-F1
#
_entry.id   AF-A0A7D5MGD0-F1
#
_cell.length_a   1.000
_cell.length_b   1.000
_cell.length_c   1.000
_cell.angle_alpha   90.00
_cell.angle_beta   90.00
_cell.angle_gamma   90.00
#
_symmetry.space_group_name_H-M   'P 1'
#
loop_
_entity.id
_entity.type
_entity.pdbx_description
1 polymer ?
#
loop_
_entity_poly.entity_id
_entity_poly.type
_entity_poly.pdbx_seq_one_letter_code
_entity_poly.pdbx_strand_id
1 'polypeptide(L)'
;MLKIGITGGIASGKSFVASMFELLGIPVYYADKEAKRLIVEDSDIRRRIIDLLGEESYRDDGSYNTQWVASVVFSDHKNCLP
;
A
#
# COMPACT_ATOMS: atom_id res chain seq x y z
N MET A 1 18.02 14.55 -10.51
CA MET A 1 16.80 14.93 -9.77
C MET A 1 16.92 14.42 -8.35
N LEU A 2 16.80 15.30 -7.35
CA LEU A 2 16.84 14.92 -5.94
C LEU A 2 15.52 14.27 -5.55
N LYS A 3 15.56 13.15 -4.80
CA LYS A 3 14.37 12.45 -4.28
C LYS A 3 14.33 12.61 -2.76
N ILE A 4 13.19 12.99 -2.22
CA ILE A 4 12.99 13.25 -0.79
C ILE A 4 11.82 12.40 -0.32
N GLY A 5 12.01 11.62 0.74
CA GLY A 5 10.97 10.82 1.37
C GLY A 5 10.34 11.56 2.55
N ILE A 6 9.01 11.69 2.54
CA ILE A 6 8.24 12.21 3.69
C ILE A 6 7.75 11.02 4.51
N THR A 7 8.22 10.91 5.75
CA THR A 7 7.87 9.81 6.68
C THR A 7 7.36 10.36 8.02
N GLY A 8 6.82 9.48 8.87
CA GLY A 8 6.21 9.82 10.16
C GLY A 8 5.03 8.92 10.52
N GLY A 9 4.63 8.95 11.80
CA GLY A 9 3.53 8.12 12.33
C GLY A 9 2.15 8.46 11.76
N ILE A 10 1.15 7.63 12.09
CA ILE A 10 -0.25 7.90 11.72
C ILE A 10 -0.68 9.25 12.33
N ALA A 11 -1.43 10.04 11.58
CA ALA A 11 -1.88 11.39 11.97
C ALA A 11 -0.78 12.44 12.22
N SER A 12 0.47 12.20 11.81
CA SER A 12 1.58 13.15 12.00
C SER A 12 1.62 14.33 11.01
N GLY A 13 0.57 14.52 10.18
CA GLY A 13 0.51 15.62 9.21
C GLY A 13 1.31 15.46 7.91
N LYS A 14 1.79 14.25 7.57
CA LYS A 14 2.56 14.02 6.32
C LYS A 14 1.85 14.54 5.06
N SER A 15 0.56 14.26 4.91
CA SER A 15 -0.23 14.70 3.76
C SER A 15 -0.36 16.22 3.69
N PHE A 16 -0.32 16.92 4.83
CA PHE A 16 -0.31 18.37 4.87
C PHE A 16 1.04 18.93 4.40
N VAL A 17 2.15 18.34 4.85
CA VAL A 17 3.48 18.73 4.36
C VAL A 17 3.60 18.44 2.85
N ALA A 18 3.13 17.29 2.40
CA ALA A 18 3.08 16.92 0.99
C ALA A 18 2.31 17.95 0.14
N SER A 19 1.13 18.40 0.57
CA SER A 19 0.37 19.41 -0.17
C SER A 19 1.08 20.77 -0.22
N MET A 20 1.88 21.12 0.79
CA MET A 20 2.72 22.33 0.73
C MET A 20 3.80 22.22 -0.35
N PHE A 21 4.41 21.06 -0.56
CA PHE A 21 5.35 20.85 -1.67
C PHE A 21 4.66 21.01 -3.03
N GLU A 22 3.43 20.49 -3.18
CA GLU A 22 2.65 20.67 -4.40
C GLU A 22 2.33 22.14 -4.68
N LEU A 23 1.98 22.92 -3.65
CA LEU A 23 1.75 24.37 -3.76
C LEU A 23 3.00 25.13 -4.21
N LEU A 24 4.19 24.62 -3.93
CA LEU A 24 5.47 25.18 -4.40
C LEU A 24 5.85 24.70 -5.81
N GLY A 25 4.97 23.96 -6.49
CA GLY A 25 5.21 23.41 -7.83
C GLY A 25 6.11 22.17 -7.84
N ILE A 26 6.35 21.56 -6.68
CA ILE A 26 7.17 20.35 -6.57
C ILE A 26 6.24 19.13 -6.72
N PRO A 27 6.50 18.24 -7.68
CA PRO A 27 5.66 17.06 -7.87
C PRO A 27 5.79 16.11 -6.68
N VAL A 28 4.66 15.62 -6.18
CA VAL A 28 4.59 14.69 -5.06
C VAL A 28 4.04 13.34 -5.51
N TYR A 29 4.70 12.28 -5.07
CA TYR A 29 4.27 10.90 -5.29
C TYR A 29 3.72 10.30 -4.00
N TYR A 30 2.42 9.99 -3.99
CA TYR A 30 1.73 9.43 -2.82
C TYR A 30 1.78 7.90 -2.81
N ALA A 31 2.81 7.34 -2.20
CA ALA A 31 3.06 5.88 -2.19
C ALA A 31 1.84 5.05 -1.72
N ASP A 32 1.18 5.45 -0.63
CA ASP A 32 0.01 4.73 -0.08
C ASP A 32 -1.16 4.65 -1.07
N LYS A 33 -1.37 5.72 -1.84
CA LYS A 33 -2.45 5.79 -2.85
C LYS A 33 -2.13 4.88 -4.02
N GLU A 34 -0.90 4.95 -4.51
CA GLU A 34 -0.46 4.16 -5.66
C GLU A 34 -0.41 2.67 -5.32
N ALA A 35 0.02 2.30 -4.11
CA ALA A 35 -0.03 0.92 -3.64
C ALA A 35 -1.46 0.36 -3.65
N LYS A 36 -2.45 1.11 -3.12
CA LYS A 36 -3.86 0.69 -3.16
C LYS A 36 -4.39 0.53 -4.58
N ARG A 37 -4.00 1.41 -5.50
CA ARG A 37 -4.39 1.32 -6.91
C ARG A 37 -3.82 0.06 -7.55
N LEU A 38 -2.52 -0.18 -7.38
CA LEU A 38 -1.80 -1.30 -7.96
C LEU A 38 -2.34 -2.66 -7.49
N ILE A 39 -2.73 -2.80 -6.23
CA ILE A 39 -3.34 -4.04 -5.71
C ILE A 39 -4.64 -4.41 -6.42
N VAL A 40 -5.35 -3.43 -6.99
CA VAL A 40 -6.62 -3.63 -7.68
C VAL A 40 -6.44 -3.75 -9.20
N GLU A 41 -5.63 -2.87 -9.79
CA GLU A 41 -5.55 -2.72 -11.25
C GLU A 41 -4.47 -3.60 -11.91
N ASP A 42 -3.43 -3.99 -11.17
CA ASP A 42 -2.30 -4.73 -11.73
C ASP A 42 -2.50 -6.24 -11.54
N SER A 43 -2.72 -6.95 -12.66
CA SER A 43 -2.96 -8.40 -12.65
C SER A 43 -1.75 -9.21 -12.20
N ASP A 44 -0.53 -8.71 -12.44
CA ASP A 44 0.69 -9.39 -12.00
C ASP A 44 0.89 -9.27 -10.50
N ILE A 45 0.62 -8.10 -9.93
CA ILE A 45 0.62 -7.89 -8.48
C ILE A 45 -0.45 -8.74 -7.82
N ARG A 46 -1.68 -8.74 -8.36
CA ARG A 46 -2.77 -9.57 -7.86
C ARG A 46 -2.40 -11.06 -7.84
N ARG A 47 -1.86 -11.57 -8.93
CA ARG A 47 -1.40 -12.97 -9.01
C ARG A 47 -0.36 -13.28 -7.94
N ARG A 48 0.65 -12.42 -7.76
CA ARG A 48 1.69 -12.61 -6.74
C ARG A 48 1.14 -12.56 -5.31
N ILE A 49 0.12 -11.74 -5.06
CA ILE A 49 -0.56 -11.68 -3.76
C ILE A 49 -1.31 -12.98 -3.50
N ILE A 50 -2.02 -13.52 -4.50
CA ILE A 50 -2.70 -14.82 -4.41
C ILE A 50 -1.69 -15.95 -4.18
N ASP A 51 -0.58 -15.97 -4.93
CA ASP A 51 0.47 -16.98 -4.78
C ASP A 51 1.09 -16.96 -3.37
N LEU A 52 1.19 -15.78 -2.75
CA LEU A 52 1.81 -15.60 -1.43
C LEU A 52 0.85 -15.82 -0.26
N LEU A 53 -0.40 -15.36 -0.36
CA LEU A 53 -1.36 -15.28 0.74
C LEU A 53 -2.60 -16.18 0.56
N GLY A 54 -2.70 -16.86 -0.58
CA GLY A 54 -3.83 -17.71 -0.97
C GLY A 54 -4.94 -16.96 -1.71
N GLU A 55 -5.84 -17.71 -2.34
CA GLU A 55 -7.00 -17.21 -3.10
C GLU A 55 -7.91 -16.30 -2.27
N GLU A 56 -8.05 -16.59 -0.97
CA GLU A 56 -8.84 -15.82 0.01
C GLU A 56 -8.39 -14.35 0.18
N SER A 57 -7.21 -14.00 -0.33
CA SER A 57 -6.72 -12.61 -0.41
C SER A 57 -7.58 -11.72 -1.30
N TYR A 58 -8.39 -12.30 -2.18
CA TYR A 58 -9.42 -11.62 -2.95
C TYR A 58 -10.78 -12.30 -2.74
N ARG A 59 -11.86 -11.51 -2.82
CA ARG A 59 -13.23 -12.00 -2.71
C ARG A 59 -13.72 -12.52 -4.06
N ASP A 60 -14.85 -13.24 -4.04
CA ASP A 60 -15.50 -13.76 -5.25
C ASP A 60 -15.89 -12.66 -6.26
N ASP A 61 -16.18 -11.44 -5.77
CA ASP A 61 -16.46 -10.26 -6.60
C ASP A 61 -15.18 -9.61 -7.20
N GLY A 62 -14.01 -10.19 -6.92
CA GLY A 62 -12.70 -9.73 -7.36
C GLY A 62 -12.11 -8.60 -6.53
N SER A 63 -12.77 -8.15 -5.46
CA SER A 63 -12.26 -7.10 -4.58
C SER A 63 -11.19 -7.62 -3.60
N TYR A 64 -10.24 -6.75 -3.23
CA TYR A 64 -9.15 -7.11 -2.33
C TYR A 64 -9.64 -7.32 -0.88
N ASN A 65 -9.37 -8.49 -0.31
CA ASN A 65 -9.83 -8.88 1.01
C ASN A 65 -8.88 -8.41 2.11
N THR A 66 -8.98 -7.14 2.48
CA THR A 66 -8.08 -6.52 3.48
C THR A 66 -8.16 -7.20 4.85
N GLN A 67 -9.34 -7.72 5.24
CA GLN A 67 -9.53 -8.40 6.52
C GLN A 67 -8.79 -9.74 6.57
N TRP A 68 -8.87 -10.54 5.49
CA TRP A 68 -8.12 -11.78 5.38
C TRP A 68 -6.62 -11.55 5.29
N VAL A 69 -6.18 -10.59 4.48
CA VAL A 69 -4.75 -10.28 4.40
C VAL A 69 -4.21 -9.81 5.74
N ALA A 70 -4.93 -8.94 6.45
CA ALA A 70 -4.52 -8.51 7.79
C ALA A 70 -4.47 -9.70 8.76
N SER A 71 -5.43 -10.63 8.73
CA SER A 71 -5.36 -11.80 9.60
C SER A 71 -4.12 -12.64 9.27
N VAL A 72 -3.83 -12.95 8.01
CA VAL A 72 -2.66 -13.76 7.64
C VAL A 72 -1.35 -13.07 8.02
N VAL A 73 -1.21 -11.78 7.70
CA VAL A 73 0.03 -11.01 7.93
C VAL A 73 0.29 -10.78 9.42
N PHE A 74 -0.74 -10.51 10.22
CA PHE A 74 -0.58 -10.22 11.65
C PHE A 74 -0.74 -11.45 12.57
N SER A 75 -1.23 -12.59 12.08
CA SER A 75 -1.33 -13.82 12.88
C SER A 75 -0.01 -14.56 13.00
N ASP A 76 0.87 -14.44 12.00
CA ASP A 76 2.15 -15.16 11.98
C ASP A 76 3.32 -14.20 12.20
N HIS A 77 3.73 -14.04 13.45
CA HIS A 77 4.89 -13.24 13.85
C HIS A 77 6.21 -13.65 13.16
N LYS A 78 6.25 -14.75 12.40
CA LYS A 78 7.42 -15.24 11.66
C LYS A 78 7.43 -14.91 10.15
N ASN A 79 6.33 -14.43 9.57
CA ASN A 79 6.24 -14.14 8.12
C ASN A 79 6.29 -12.65 7.77
N CYS A 80 6.47 -11.76 8.75
CA CYS A 80 7.00 -10.44 8.46
C CYS A 80 8.44 -10.63 7.97
N LEU A 81 8.62 -10.60 6.65
CA LEU A 81 9.92 -10.53 5.99
C LEU A 81 10.85 -9.55 6.75
N PRO A 82 12.16 -9.85 6.85
CA PRO A 82 13.13 -9.00 7.53
C PRO A 82 13.15 -7.56 6.99
#